data_AF-A0A2N5FV24-F1
#
_entry.id   AF-A0A2N5FV24-F1
#
_cell.length_a   1.000
_cell.length_b   1.000
_cell.length_c   1.000
_cell.angle_alpha   90.00
_cell.angle_beta   90.00
_cell.angle_gamma   90.00
#
_symmetry.space_group_name_H-M   'P 1'
#
loop_
_entity.id
_entity.type
_entity.pdbx_description
1 polymer ?
#
loop_
_entity_poly.entity_id
_entity_poly.type
_entity_poly.pdbx_seq_one_letter_code
_entity_poly.pdbx_strand_id
1 'polypeptide(L)'
;MNINYVLAAHGITGRDSGSKIIYESVSNLAVQTLINGTQLSVTWTNPTIPEYVKTELFVSTSDISNLDYDQTVSNATRVINGTQSSYTHNSTVGIAYYFKAYVTYTTFGETVVSRGVTSSVTAIDTTPPSPIVNMLATVNNSRVNLSWANPSDTDFLKVKILFKTGGYPTSPTDGFVGYEGSGTSASITGLTNDTQYFFRGFTYDNSLNVNGNSTQKITATPEIIKIYGVKIDKNNSNPLTAVTYTDDAVGMAPAPAGGSASGWDNVYPFNQIRPVILKDGKVVGELRKNDFSKFLNGSVADITSGNAGDVMIEFPKIWWKFETIGTDLFIKYTDKQIDSSWKCLAHTKGNEEKEKIYIGAYLGYLASSKLRSLSDKQPTTAQTIGSFRTSAQNNGNNYQQMGYFQLLMLQILYLVRYKSLDSQTSLGRGYVDGNSSAAMTGGANLREFYYGETTGNRQMKFAGIEDFWGNSHYWIDGLVTDINRNLLISSSYFNDNGSEYLNYGQASASTITGYTNEIQGGTVTGFISKSGNGTSSTYYCDNGSLKESALPIFGGNWSAASNAGAFRLRVFFSASDAYSDITARLCYV
;
A
#
# COMPACT_ATOMS: atom_id res chain seq x y z
N MET A 1 -80.70 32.49 45.97
CA MET A 1 -79.97 33.59 45.30
C MET A 1 -79.94 33.28 43.81
N ASN A 2 -80.26 34.27 42.97
CA ASN A 2 -80.83 34.13 41.63
C ASN A 2 -79.81 33.63 40.58
N ILE A 3 -80.14 32.57 39.82
CA ILE A 3 -79.28 31.93 38.81
C ILE A 3 -78.82 32.90 37.70
N ASN A 4 -79.60 33.95 37.47
CA ASN A 4 -79.29 35.01 36.51
C ASN A 4 -78.14 35.93 36.95
N TYR A 5 -77.77 35.97 38.24
CA TYR A 5 -76.72 36.85 38.76
C TYR A 5 -75.31 36.26 38.62
N VAL A 6 -75.17 34.92 38.53
CA VAL A 6 -73.88 34.23 38.33
C VAL A 6 -73.50 34.16 36.84
N LEU A 7 -74.51 34.07 35.96
CA LEU A 7 -74.35 34.07 34.50
C LEU A 7 -73.85 35.43 33.95
N ALA A 8 -74.19 36.54 34.62
CA ALA A 8 -73.74 37.88 34.25
C ALA A 8 -72.26 38.15 34.63
N ALA A 9 -71.73 37.51 35.68
CA ALA A 9 -70.33 37.70 36.09
C ALA A 9 -69.32 36.99 35.18
N HIS A 10 -69.78 36.10 34.30
CA HIS A 10 -68.97 35.31 33.37
C HIS A 10 -69.26 35.59 31.88
N GLY A 11 -70.01 36.66 31.57
CA GLY A 11 -70.14 37.17 30.19
C GLY A 11 -71.04 36.36 29.25
N ILE A 12 -71.99 35.58 29.76
CA ILE A 12 -72.92 34.79 28.92
C ILE A 12 -74.35 35.32 29.11
N THR A 13 -74.80 36.20 28.22
CA THR A 13 -76.23 36.53 28.07
C THR A 13 -76.68 36.46 26.62
N GLY A 14 -77.74 35.67 26.41
CA GLY A 14 -78.80 35.96 25.43
C GLY A 14 -78.80 35.17 24.12
N ARG A 15 -79.61 34.12 24.05
CA ARG A 15 -80.72 33.91 23.08
C ARG A 15 -81.13 32.42 23.02
N ASP A 16 -82.41 32.21 22.76
CA ASP A 16 -83.07 30.92 22.55
C ASP A 16 -82.28 29.89 21.75
N SER A 17 -82.43 28.62 22.16
CA SER A 17 -82.11 27.34 21.53
C SER A 17 -81.37 26.46 22.54
N GLY A 18 -81.57 25.13 22.50
CA GLY A 18 -80.91 24.15 23.38
C GLY A 18 -79.39 24.12 23.25
N SER A 19 -78.72 25.19 23.66
CA SER A 19 -77.29 25.44 23.50
C SER A 19 -76.54 24.75 24.63
N LYS A 20 -76.25 23.46 24.43
CA LYS A 20 -75.39 22.63 25.25
C LYS A 20 -74.06 23.36 25.50
N ILE A 21 -73.65 23.56 26.77
CA ILE A 21 -72.32 24.09 27.12
C ILE A 21 -71.27 23.26 26.37
N ILE A 22 -70.50 23.89 25.48
CA ILE A 22 -69.43 23.22 24.74
C ILE A 22 -68.16 23.36 25.58
N TYR A 23 -67.81 22.30 26.29
CA TYR A 23 -66.53 22.20 26.97
C TYR A 23 -65.42 22.00 25.93
N GLU A 24 -64.48 22.94 25.89
CA GLU A 24 -63.33 22.89 24.97
C GLU A 24 -62.48 21.65 25.26
N SER A 25 -61.75 21.16 24.25
CA SER A 25 -60.76 20.12 24.45
C SER A 25 -59.38 20.74 24.66
N VAL A 26 -58.32 19.93 24.60
CA VAL A 26 -56.96 20.48 24.51
C VAL A 26 -56.80 21.28 23.22
N SER A 27 -55.96 22.31 23.22
CA SER A 27 -55.60 23.05 22.01
C SER A 27 -54.24 22.59 21.47
N ASN A 28 -53.97 22.86 20.20
CA ASN A 28 -52.70 22.54 19.53
C ASN A 28 -52.27 21.06 19.66
N LEU A 29 -53.22 20.11 19.58
CA LEU A 29 -52.88 18.69 19.53
C LEU A 29 -52.12 18.39 18.22
N ALA A 30 -50.81 18.24 18.34
CA ALA A 30 -49.91 17.97 17.24
C ALA A 30 -49.21 16.64 17.45
N VAL A 31 -48.99 15.91 16.35
CA VAL A 31 -48.25 14.66 16.32
C VAL A 31 -47.21 14.75 15.22
N GLN A 32 -45.96 14.42 15.56
CA GLN A 32 -44.83 14.42 14.62
C GLN A 32 -43.99 13.15 14.79
N THR A 33 -43.34 12.70 13.72
CA THR A 33 -42.44 11.56 13.74
C THR A 33 -41.09 11.94 14.36
N LEU A 34 -40.50 11.01 15.11
CA LEU A 34 -39.19 11.08 15.73
C LEU A 34 -38.41 9.80 15.41
N ILE A 35 -37.08 9.84 15.59
CA ILE A 35 -36.17 8.69 15.52
C ILE A 35 -36.49 7.76 14.34
N ASN A 36 -36.34 8.27 13.11
CA ASN A 36 -36.54 7.48 11.88
C ASN A 36 -37.94 6.82 11.83
N GLY A 37 -38.96 7.49 12.37
CA GLY A 37 -40.34 6.99 12.41
C GLY A 37 -40.60 5.87 13.42
N THR A 38 -39.63 5.53 14.27
CA THR A 38 -39.80 4.54 15.36
C THR A 38 -40.41 5.14 16.63
N GLN A 39 -40.50 6.47 16.70
CA GLN A 39 -41.23 7.16 17.76
C GLN A 39 -42.10 8.29 17.20
N LEU A 40 -43.14 8.66 17.94
CA LEU A 40 -43.97 9.82 17.67
C LEU A 40 -43.94 10.74 18.89
N SER A 41 -43.75 12.04 18.65
CA SER A 41 -43.97 13.07 19.66
C SER A 41 -45.40 13.58 19.54
N VAL A 42 -46.15 13.51 20.64
CA VAL A 42 -47.50 14.05 20.74
C VAL A 42 -47.47 15.20 21.74
N THR A 43 -47.94 16.37 21.35
CA THR A 43 -47.95 17.57 22.20
C THR A 43 -49.28 18.27 22.13
N TRP A 44 -49.72 18.88 23.24
CA TRP A 44 -50.95 19.66 23.31
C TRP A 44 -50.88 20.70 24.43
N THR A 45 -51.85 21.61 24.46
CA THR A 45 -52.01 22.61 25.52
C THR A 45 -53.28 22.33 26.30
N ASN A 46 -53.13 22.13 27.62
CA ASN A 46 -54.28 21.91 28.51
C ASN A 46 -55.02 23.23 28.80
N PRO A 47 -56.34 23.18 29.05
CA PRO A 47 -57.10 24.34 29.52
C PRO A 47 -56.55 24.88 30.85
N THR A 48 -56.59 26.20 31.03
CA THR A 48 -56.10 26.88 32.24
C THR A 48 -57.22 27.33 33.18
N ILE A 49 -58.44 26.80 33.00
CA ILE A 49 -59.60 27.15 33.82
C ILE A 49 -59.69 26.25 35.07
N PRO A 50 -60.23 26.74 36.20
CA PRO A 50 -60.29 25.99 37.46
C PRO A 50 -61.06 24.66 37.39
N GLU A 51 -62.02 24.55 36.48
CA GLU A 51 -62.84 23.35 36.29
C GLU A 51 -62.07 22.19 35.65
N TYR A 52 -60.88 22.44 35.08
CA TYR A 52 -60.04 21.41 34.46
C TYR A 52 -59.55 20.40 35.50
N VAL A 53 -59.79 19.12 35.25
CA VAL A 53 -59.33 18.03 36.12
C VAL A 53 -58.14 17.32 35.50
N LYS A 54 -58.27 16.87 34.25
CA LYS A 54 -57.29 16.02 33.58
C LYS A 54 -57.52 15.96 32.07
N THR A 55 -56.51 15.46 31.39
CA THR A 55 -56.52 15.08 29.99
C THR A 55 -56.37 13.56 29.87
N GLU A 56 -57.20 12.95 29.03
CA GLU A 56 -57.09 11.55 28.62
C GLU A 56 -56.71 11.50 27.15
N LEU A 57 -55.55 10.92 26.84
CA LEU A 57 -55.08 10.72 25.46
C LEU A 57 -55.23 9.25 25.08
N PHE A 58 -55.87 9.00 23.96
CA PHE A 58 -56.05 7.69 23.37
C PHE A 58 -55.27 7.59 22.06
N VAL A 59 -54.75 6.40 21.77
CA VAL A 59 -54.06 6.07 20.51
C VAL A 59 -54.67 4.81 19.90
N SER A 60 -54.81 4.79 18.57
CA SER A 60 -55.21 3.63 17.79
C SER A 60 -54.51 3.61 16.44
N THR A 61 -54.32 2.42 15.86
CA THR A 61 -53.90 2.26 14.46
C THR A 61 -55.09 2.23 13.49
N SER A 62 -56.31 2.24 14.03
CA SER A 62 -57.55 2.44 13.28
C SER A 62 -58.05 3.88 13.47
N ASP A 63 -58.77 4.41 12.49
CA ASP A 63 -59.29 5.78 12.57
C ASP A 63 -60.36 5.92 13.66
N ILE A 64 -60.06 6.73 14.68
CA ILE A 64 -60.95 7.03 15.81
C ILE A 64 -61.50 8.47 15.78
N SER A 65 -61.28 9.20 14.68
CA SER A 65 -61.60 10.64 14.58
C SER A 65 -63.07 10.94 14.85
N ASN A 66 -63.97 10.05 14.41
CA ASN A 66 -65.43 10.24 14.51
C ASN A 66 -66.07 9.60 15.76
N LEU A 67 -65.30 8.90 16.60
CA LEU A 67 -65.86 8.20 17.77
C LEU A 67 -66.19 9.15 18.92
N ASP A 68 -67.27 8.91 19.65
CA ASP A 68 -67.50 9.58 20.94
C ASP A 68 -66.57 9.01 22.05
N TYR A 69 -66.74 9.49 23.28
CA TYR A 69 -65.87 9.10 24.40
C TYR A 69 -65.95 7.60 24.70
N ASP A 70 -67.16 7.04 24.86
CA ASP A 70 -67.36 5.63 25.23
C ASP A 70 -66.91 4.68 24.09
N GLN A 71 -67.18 5.08 22.85
CA GLN A 71 -66.67 4.39 21.67
C GLN A 71 -65.15 4.42 21.61
N THR A 72 -64.50 5.54 21.93
CA THR A 72 -63.03 5.63 21.93
C THR A 72 -62.42 4.77 23.03
N VAL A 73 -62.99 4.78 24.24
CA VAL A 73 -62.56 3.91 25.35
C VAL A 73 -62.58 2.44 24.97
N SER A 74 -63.53 2.02 24.11
CA SER A 74 -63.68 0.62 23.68
C SER A 74 -62.78 0.23 22.51
N ASN A 75 -62.30 1.19 21.70
CA ASN A 75 -61.61 0.94 20.42
C ASN A 75 -60.17 1.47 20.36
N ALA A 76 -59.68 2.13 21.41
CA ALA A 76 -58.35 2.73 21.46
C ALA A 76 -57.64 2.45 22.79
N THR A 77 -56.32 2.53 22.78
CA THR A 77 -55.51 2.37 23.99
C THR A 77 -55.35 3.74 24.67
N ARG A 78 -55.72 3.84 25.94
CA ARG A 78 -55.47 5.05 26.73
C ARG A 78 -54.00 5.11 27.17
N VAL A 79 -53.29 6.15 26.75
CA VAL A 79 -51.85 6.35 27.02
C VAL A 79 -51.58 7.46 28.04
N ILE A 80 -52.52 8.38 28.24
CA ILE A 80 -52.45 9.43 29.27
C ILE A 80 -53.76 9.47 30.04
N ASN A 81 -53.67 9.70 31.35
CA ASN A 81 -54.78 9.96 32.25
C ASN A 81 -54.28 10.86 33.38
N GLY A 82 -54.14 12.16 33.12
CA GLY A 82 -53.49 13.09 34.04
C GLY A 82 -53.34 14.50 33.45
N THR A 83 -52.44 15.30 34.02
CA THR A 83 -52.26 16.72 33.65
C THR A 83 -51.08 16.97 32.71
N GLN A 84 -50.53 15.92 32.09
CA GLN A 84 -49.45 16.04 31.11
C GLN A 84 -49.88 16.86 29.89
N SER A 85 -48.89 17.43 29.19
CA SER A 85 -49.05 18.19 27.93
C SER A 85 -48.25 17.59 26.76
N SER A 86 -47.60 16.45 26.98
CA SER A 86 -46.87 15.72 25.95
C SER A 86 -46.79 14.22 26.24
N TYR A 87 -46.54 13.45 25.19
CA TYR A 87 -46.35 11.99 25.23
C TYR A 87 -45.43 11.54 24.10
N THR A 88 -44.61 10.52 24.35
CA THR A 88 -43.82 9.85 23.30
C THR A 88 -44.37 8.45 23.09
N HIS A 89 -44.73 8.12 21.86
CA HIS A 89 -45.25 6.81 21.48
C HIS A 89 -44.20 6.04 20.68
N ASN A 90 -44.03 4.74 20.94
CA ASN A 90 -43.25 3.88 20.04
C ASN A 90 -44.11 3.55 18.81
N SER A 91 -43.57 3.72 17.61
CA SER A 91 -44.27 3.50 16.35
C SER A 91 -43.55 2.51 15.44
N THR A 92 -44.30 1.94 14.51
CA THR A 92 -43.76 1.15 13.39
C THR A 92 -43.84 1.99 12.12
N VAL A 93 -42.72 2.13 11.40
CA VAL A 93 -42.66 2.86 10.12
C VAL A 93 -43.70 2.31 9.14
N GLY A 94 -44.41 3.20 8.44
CA GLY A 94 -45.49 2.89 7.49
C GLY A 94 -46.87 2.75 8.12
N ILE A 95 -46.98 2.73 9.46
CA ILE A 95 -48.27 2.60 10.16
C ILE A 95 -48.84 3.99 10.50
N ALA A 96 -50.15 4.16 10.23
CA ALA A 96 -50.91 5.33 10.66
C ALA A 96 -51.33 5.21 12.12
N TYR A 97 -51.14 6.29 12.88
CA TYR A 97 -51.56 6.40 14.27
C TYR A 97 -52.50 7.58 14.44
N TYR A 98 -53.64 7.32 15.06
CA TYR A 98 -54.68 8.28 15.36
C TYR A 98 -54.69 8.54 16.87
N PHE A 99 -54.54 9.80 17.24
CA PHE A 99 -54.55 10.26 18.62
C PHE A 99 -55.80 11.08 18.88
N LYS A 100 -56.53 10.76 19.94
CA LYS A 100 -57.70 11.52 20.37
C LYS A 100 -57.58 11.91 21.84
N ALA A 101 -57.59 13.21 22.11
CA ALA A 101 -57.49 13.75 23.45
C ALA A 101 -58.85 14.21 23.92
N TYR A 102 -59.22 13.86 25.15
CA TYR A 102 -60.41 14.33 25.85
C TYR A 102 -59.98 15.06 27.11
N VAL A 103 -60.72 16.12 27.47
CA VAL A 103 -60.55 16.82 28.74
C VAL A 103 -61.73 16.48 29.65
N THR A 104 -61.43 16.20 30.91
CA THR A 104 -62.43 16.05 31.98
C THR A 104 -62.50 17.33 32.80
N TYR A 105 -63.72 17.78 33.05
CA TYR A 105 -64.04 18.93 33.90
C TYR A 105 -64.91 18.51 35.09
N THR A 106 -64.76 19.21 36.21
CA THR A 106 -65.73 19.17 37.32
C THR A 106 -66.46 20.49 37.37
N THR A 107 -67.76 20.48 37.11
CA THR A 107 -68.60 21.69 37.13
C THR A 107 -69.83 21.43 37.99
N PHE A 108 -70.05 22.26 39.01
CA PHE A 108 -71.16 22.13 39.97
C PHE A 108 -71.27 20.72 40.62
N GLY A 109 -70.14 20.03 40.82
CA GLY A 109 -70.10 18.69 41.42
C GLY A 109 -70.29 17.53 40.44
N GLU A 110 -70.58 17.81 39.17
CA GLU A 110 -70.73 16.81 38.10
C GLU A 110 -69.46 16.70 37.25
N THR A 111 -69.18 15.49 36.76
CA THR A 111 -68.05 15.22 35.85
C THR A 111 -68.53 15.33 34.40
N VAL A 112 -67.87 16.17 33.60
CA VAL A 112 -68.18 16.33 32.18
C VAL A 112 -66.93 16.10 31.34
N VAL A 113 -67.08 15.44 30.19
CA VAL A 113 -65.99 15.19 29.24
C VAL A 113 -66.19 16.01 27.96
N SER A 114 -65.12 16.65 27.47
CA SER A 114 -65.12 17.42 26.22
C SER A 114 -65.52 16.54 25.01
N ARG A 115 -65.80 17.14 23.85
CA ARG A 115 -66.05 16.39 22.60
C ARG A 115 -64.81 15.67 22.04
N GLY A 116 -63.65 15.99 22.57
CA GLY A 116 -62.35 15.50 22.15
C GLY A 116 -61.83 16.17 20.88
N VAL A 117 -60.51 16.18 20.73
CA VAL A 117 -59.81 16.64 19.52
C VAL A 117 -58.91 15.53 19.00
N THR A 118 -58.81 15.41 17.68
CA THR A 118 -58.03 14.35 17.03
C THR A 118 -56.86 14.94 16.24
N SER A 119 -55.76 14.19 16.23
CA SER A 119 -54.62 14.41 15.35
C SER A 119 -54.12 13.04 14.89
N SER A 120 -53.55 12.95 13.69
CA SER A 120 -53.04 11.69 13.16
C SER A 120 -51.77 11.90 12.36
N VAL A 121 -50.94 10.86 12.30
CA VAL A 121 -49.71 10.86 11.51
C VAL A 121 -49.45 9.45 11.00
N THR A 122 -48.86 9.34 9.81
CA THR A 122 -48.21 8.08 9.39
C THR A 122 -46.77 8.13 9.83
N ALA A 123 -46.33 7.12 10.57
CA ALA A 123 -44.94 6.99 10.95
C ALA A 123 -44.07 6.86 9.70
N ILE A 124 -43.18 7.82 9.47
CA ILE A 124 -42.27 7.85 8.32
C ILE A 124 -40.84 8.02 8.81
N ASP A 125 -39.93 7.34 8.12
CA ASP A 125 -38.51 7.52 8.25
C ASP A 125 -38.02 8.45 7.14
N THR A 126 -37.35 9.54 7.54
CA THR A 126 -36.82 10.55 6.62
C THR A 126 -35.33 10.78 6.83
N THR A 127 -34.68 10.00 7.69
CA THR A 127 -33.29 10.24 8.07
C THR A 127 -32.39 9.30 7.29
N PRO A 128 -31.54 9.80 6.39
CA PRO A 128 -30.60 8.93 5.69
C PRO A 128 -29.55 8.36 6.65
N PRO A 129 -28.96 7.19 6.32
CA PRO A 129 -27.88 6.61 7.11
C PRO A 129 -26.64 7.49 7.05
N SER A 130 -25.67 7.26 7.94
CA SER A 130 -24.38 7.97 7.92
C SER A 130 -23.61 7.72 6.60
N PRO A 131 -22.63 8.58 6.26
CA PRO A 131 -21.74 8.33 5.12
C PRO A 131 -20.81 7.13 5.37
N ILE A 132 -20.38 6.45 4.29
CA ILE A 132 -19.22 5.54 4.33
C ILE A 132 -17.97 6.32 4.76
N VAL A 133 -17.05 5.63 5.44
CA VAL A 133 -15.77 6.20 5.88
C VAL A 133 -14.59 5.35 5.39
N ASN A 134 -13.37 5.89 5.49
CA ASN A 134 -12.13 5.19 5.11
C ASN A 134 -12.15 4.66 3.67
N MET A 135 -12.68 5.44 2.73
CA MET A 135 -12.68 5.07 1.33
C MET A 135 -11.25 5.11 0.79
N LEU A 136 -10.77 3.98 0.28
CA LEU A 136 -9.45 3.81 -0.32
C LEU A 136 -9.59 3.32 -1.75
N ALA A 137 -8.62 3.66 -2.60
CA ALA A 137 -8.57 3.24 -3.99
C ALA A 137 -7.18 2.68 -4.32
N THR A 138 -7.15 1.48 -4.91
CA THR A 138 -5.93 0.86 -5.43
C THR A 138 -6.06 0.71 -6.95
N VAL A 139 -5.19 1.41 -7.68
CA VAL A 139 -5.19 1.44 -9.14
C VAL A 139 -4.59 0.17 -9.73
N ASN A 140 -5.13 -0.25 -10.88
CA ASN A 140 -4.69 -1.41 -11.65
C ASN A 140 -4.90 -1.16 -13.15
N ASN A 141 -4.40 -2.07 -13.98
CA ASN A 141 -4.65 -2.00 -15.43
C ASN A 141 -6.16 -2.08 -15.72
N SER A 142 -6.71 -1.01 -16.27
CA SER A 142 -8.12 -0.84 -16.65
C SER A 142 -9.10 -1.08 -15.50
N ARG A 143 -8.65 -0.86 -14.25
CA ARG A 143 -9.38 -1.26 -13.05
C ARG A 143 -9.02 -0.42 -11.82
N VAL A 144 -9.99 -0.19 -10.95
CA VAL A 144 -9.77 0.36 -9.60
C VAL A 144 -10.45 -0.54 -8.58
N ASN A 145 -9.69 -0.98 -7.58
CA ASN A 145 -10.24 -1.68 -6.42
C ASN A 145 -10.52 -0.65 -5.33
N LEU A 146 -11.75 -0.58 -4.87
CA LEU A 146 -12.20 0.30 -3.80
C LEU A 146 -12.48 -0.50 -2.54
N SER A 147 -12.19 0.09 -1.39
CA SER A 147 -12.60 -0.41 -0.07
C SER A 147 -13.09 0.73 0.80
N TRP A 148 -14.02 0.45 1.72
CA TRP A 148 -14.59 1.44 2.64
C TRP A 148 -15.18 0.74 3.87
N ALA A 149 -15.58 1.52 4.88
CA ALA A 149 -16.36 1.05 6.01
C ALA A 149 -17.81 1.55 5.90
N ASN A 150 -18.76 0.64 6.10
CA ASN A 150 -20.19 0.96 6.07
C ASN A 150 -20.64 1.70 7.33
N PRO A 151 -21.77 2.42 7.27
CA PRO A 151 -22.41 3.01 8.43
C PRO A 151 -22.83 1.97 9.46
N SER A 152 -22.90 2.35 10.74
CA SER A 152 -23.41 1.49 11.82
C SER A 152 -24.91 1.69 12.09
N ASP A 153 -25.59 2.51 11.30
CA ASP A 153 -27.03 2.74 11.37
C ASP A 153 -27.78 1.39 11.23
N THR A 154 -28.74 1.14 12.13
CA THR A 154 -29.44 -0.15 12.23
C THR A 154 -30.31 -0.47 11.02
N ASP A 155 -30.71 0.56 10.28
CA ASP A 155 -31.53 0.52 9.08
C ASP A 155 -30.72 0.64 7.78
N PHE A 156 -29.37 0.64 7.85
CA PHE A 156 -28.51 0.65 6.66
C PHE A 156 -28.84 -0.52 5.73
N LEU A 157 -29.17 -0.18 4.48
CA LEU A 157 -29.53 -1.15 3.44
C LEU A 157 -28.34 -1.41 2.51
N LYS A 158 -27.77 -0.36 1.93
CA LYS A 158 -26.75 -0.47 0.88
C LYS A 158 -25.94 0.80 0.68
N VAL A 159 -24.81 0.66 0.01
CA VAL A 159 -24.06 1.74 -0.63
C VAL A 159 -24.13 1.59 -2.15
N LYS A 160 -24.28 2.71 -2.85
CA LYS A 160 -24.14 2.83 -4.29
C LYS A 160 -22.90 3.67 -4.60
N ILE A 161 -21.91 3.08 -5.27
CA ILE A 161 -20.73 3.80 -5.75
C ILE A 161 -20.96 4.18 -7.21
N LEU A 162 -20.90 5.47 -7.49
CA LEU A 162 -20.91 6.02 -8.84
C LEU A 162 -19.53 6.53 -9.23
N PHE A 163 -19.25 6.56 -10.52
CA PHE A 163 -18.03 7.14 -11.05
C PHE A 163 -18.23 7.83 -12.41
N LYS A 164 -17.42 8.85 -12.69
CA LYS A 164 -17.32 9.50 -14.00
C LYS A 164 -15.99 10.23 -14.16
N THR A 165 -15.74 10.76 -15.34
CA THR A 165 -14.60 11.65 -15.63
C THR A 165 -14.99 13.12 -15.49
N GLY A 166 -14.01 14.02 -15.34
CA GLY A 166 -14.23 15.48 -15.34
C GLY A 166 -14.80 16.07 -14.05
N GLY A 167 -15.18 15.26 -13.06
CA GLY A 167 -15.59 15.71 -11.73
C GLY A 167 -16.39 14.65 -10.98
N TYR A 168 -16.61 14.85 -9.67
CA TYR A 168 -17.38 13.91 -8.85
C TYR A 168 -18.85 13.84 -9.28
N PRO A 169 -19.47 12.64 -9.23
CA PRO A 169 -20.92 12.51 -9.24
C PRO A 169 -21.61 13.48 -8.27
N THR A 170 -22.65 14.20 -8.69
CA THR A 170 -23.40 15.15 -7.85
C THR A 170 -24.66 14.56 -7.26
N SER A 171 -25.22 13.51 -7.85
CA SER A 171 -26.44 12.82 -7.40
C SER A 171 -26.32 11.29 -7.54
N PRO A 172 -27.23 10.49 -6.97
CA PRO A 172 -27.23 9.03 -7.11
C PRO A 172 -27.63 8.50 -8.50
N THR A 173 -27.76 9.40 -9.48
CA THR A 173 -28.03 9.12 -10.90
C THR A 173 -26.98 9.72 -11.84
N ASP A 174 -25.94 10.38 -11.31
CA ASP A 174 -24.93 11.07 -12.09
C ASP A 174 -23.66 10.22 -12.26
N GLY A 175 -23.46 9.70 -13.47
CA GLY A 175 -22.33 8.83 -13.82
C GLY A 175 -22.70 7.35 -13.92
N PHE A 176 -21.69 6.50 -13.93
CA PHE A 176 -21.82 5.05 -14.08
C PHE A 176 -21.85 4.36 -12.71
N VAL A 177 -22.64 3.29 -12.60
CA VAL A 177 -22.69 2.46 -11.39
C VAL A 177 -21.46 1.55 -11.35
N GLY A 178 -20.58 1.77 -10.37
CA GLY A 178 -19.42 0.91 -10.12
C GLY A 178 -19.72 -0.19 -9.11
N TYR A 179 -20.65 0.06 -8.18
CA TYR A 179 -21.07 -0.90 -7.17
C TYR A 179 -22.44 -0.54 -6.59
N GLU A 180 -23.24 -1.54 -6.24
CA GLU A 180 -24.47 -1.36 -5.48
C GLU A 180 -24.73 -2.59 -4.60
N GLY A 181 -24.74 -2.41 -3.27
CA GLY A 181 -24.92 -3.51 -2.31
C GLY A 181 -24.46 -3.16 -0.90
N SER A 182 -24.44 -4.14 0.01
CA SER A 182 -24.07 -3.97 1.43
C SER A 182 -22.61 -4.34 1.75
N GLY A 183 -21.80 -4.66 0.74
CA GLY A 183 -20.40 -4.98 0.90
C GLY A 183 -19.55 -3.76 1.26
N THR A 184 -18.26 -4.02 1.52
CA THR A 184 -17.26 -3.05 1.97
C THR A 184 -16.13 -2.85 0.96
N SER A 185 -16.22 -3.47 -0.21
CA SER A 185 -15.26 -3.33 -1.30
C SER A 185 -15.89 -3.65 -2.65
N ALA A 186 -15.29 -3.13 -3.71
CA ALA A 186 -15.69 -3.41 -5.08
C ALA A 186 -14.51 -3.28 -6.04
N SER A 187 -14.56 -4.02 -7.15
CA SER A 187 -13.59 -3.93 -8.23
C SER A 187 -14.26 -3.37 -9.49
N ILE A 188 -13.90 -2.14 -9.85
CA ILE A 188 -14.50 -1.41 -10.98
C ILE A 188 -13.58 -1.64 -12.17
N THR A 189 -14.07 -2.38 -13.18
CA THR A 189 -13.29 -2.82 -14.36
C THR A 189 -13.76 -2.09 -15.62
N GLY A 190 -13.05 -2.28 -16.73
CA GLY A 190 -13.38 -1.65 -18.01
C GLY A 190 -13.06 -0.15 -18.06
N LEU A 191 -12.23 0.33 -17.13
CA LEU A 191 -11.78 1.71 -17.10
C LEU A 191 -10.67 1.94 -18.13
N THR A 192 -10.53 3.16 -18.62
CA THR A 192 -9.41 3.53 -19.50
C THR A 192 -8.20 3.91 -18.66
N ASN A 193 -7.04 3.34 -18.95
CA ASN A 193 -5.80 3.75 -18.30
C ASN A 193 -5.46 5.22 -18.60
N ASP A 194 -4.68 5.82 -17.71
CA ASP A 194 -4.22 7.21 -17.76
C ASP A 194 -5.37 8.24 -17.77
N THR A 195 -6.60 7.79 -17.48
CA THR A 195 -7.80 8.62 -17.37
C THR A 195 -8.21 8.74 -15.91
N GLN A 196 -8.25 9.95 -15.38
CA GLN A 196 -8.69 10.17 -14.00
C GLN A 196 -10.21 9.99 -13.86
N TYR A 197 -10.60 9.11 -12.95
CA TYR A 197 -11.99 8.88 -12.56
C TYR A 197 -12.26 9.42 -11.17
N PHE A 198 -13.47 9.95 -10.99
CA PHE A 198 -13.97 10.50 -9.74
C PHE A 198 -15.06 9.58 -9.21
N PHE A 199 -14.82 8.96 -8.06
CA PHE A 199 -15.73 8.02 -7.41
C PHE A 199 -16.46 8.69 -6.26
N ARG A 200 -17.74 8.38 -6.09
CA ARG A 200 -18.56 8.85 -4.98
C ARG A 200 -19.52 7.78 -4.50
N GLY A 201 -19.60 7.60 -3.18
CA GLY A 201 -20.58 6.74 -2.54
C GLY A 201 -21.84 7.49 -2.07
N PHE A 202 -22.97 6.79 -2.12
CA PHE A 202 -24.26 7.20 -1.59
C PHE A 202 -24.80 6.06 -0.73
N THR A 203 -25.11 6.31 0.53
CA THR A 203 -25.66 5.28 1.43
C THR A 203 -27.18 5.38 1.49
N TYR A 204 -27.84 4.24 1.60
CA TYR A 204 -29.29 4.09 1.61
C TYR A 204 -29.71 3.30 2.84
N ASP A 205 -30.82 3.68 3.44
CA ASP A 205 -31.53 2.87 4.44
C ASP A 205 -32.64 2.03 3.79
N ASN A 206 -33.36 1.27 4.62
CA ASN A 206 -34.52 0.45 4.22
C ASN A 206 -35.72 1.26 3.70
N SER A 207 -35.81 2.53 4.09
CA SER A 207 -36.84 3.48 3.66
C SER A 207 -36.46 4.21 2.36
N LEU A 208 -35.28 3.90 1.82
CA LEU A 208 -34.66 4.50 0.65
C LEU A 208 -34.29 5.99 0.80
N ASN A 209 -34.13 6.49 2.03
CA ASN A 209 -33.50 7.79 2.22
C ASN A 209 -32.02 7.68 1.83
N VAL A 210 -31.51 8.71 1.17
CA VAL A 210 -30.16 8.71 0.60
C VAL A 210 -29.27 9.74 1.28
N ASN A 211 -28.08 9.30 1.71
CA ASN A 211 -27.05 10.23 2.14
C ASN A 211 -26.34 10.82 0.92
N GLY A 212 -26.54 12.12 0.71
CA GLY A 212 -25.90 12.89 -0.34
C GLY A 212 -24.71 13.72 0.15
N ASN A 213 -24.03 13.35 1.24
CA ASN A 213 -22.86 14.09 1.70
C ASN A 213 -21.72 14.01 0.66
N SER A 214 -20.90 15.06 0.59
CA SER A 214 -19.78 15.16 -0.35
C SER A 214 -18.47 14.59 0.20
N THR A 215 -18.45 14.05 1.42
CA THR A 215 -17.27 13.43 2.04
C THR A 215 -16.93 12.04 1.51
N GLN A 216 -17.91 11.32 0.95
CA GLN A 216 -17.78 9.93 0.49
C GLN A 216 -17.18 9.83 -0.91
N LYS A 217 -15.99 10.39 -1.13
CA LYS A 217 -15.42 10.55 -2.48
C LYS A 217 -13.93 10.28 -2.54
N ILE A 218 -13.47 9.79 -3.68
CA ILE A 218 -12.03 9.57 -3.97
C ILE A 218 -11.79 9.67 -5.48
N THR A 219 -10.59 10.07 -5.89
CA THR A 219 -10.16 10.00 -7.29
C THR A 219 -9.17 8.85 -7.48
N ALA A 220 -9.19 8.23 -8.65
CA ALA A 220 -8.16 7.28 -9.04
C ALA A 220 -7.94 7.32 -10.55
N THR A 221 -6.69 7.14 -10.96
CA THR A 221 -6.29 7.05 -12.37
C THR A 221 -5.76 5.64 -12.59
N PRO A 222 -6.55 4.72 -13.19
CA PRO A 222 -6.04 3.42 -13.59
C PRO A 222 -4.83 3.61 -14.50
N GLU A 223 -3.87 2.72 -14.40
CA GLU A 223 -2.63 2.80 -15.17
C GLU A 223 -2.19 1.40 -15.55
N ILE A 224 -1.46 1.29 -16.66
CA ILE A 224 -0.85 0.02 -17.04
C ILE A 224 0.22 -0.31 -15.99
N ILE A 225 -0.03 -1.33 -15.17
CA ILE A 225 1.00 -1.94 -14.34
C ILE A 225 1.86 -2.81 -15.26
N LYS A 226 3.11 -2.43 -15.45
CA LYS A 226 4.08 -3.22 -16.21
C LYS A 226 4.87 -4.14 -15.28
N ILE A 227 4.71 -5.44 -15.46
CA ILE A 227 5.46 -6.46 -14.73
C ILE A 227 6.42 -7.11 -15.70
N TYR A 228 7.72 -7.05 -15.42
CA TYR A 228 8.73 -7.74 -16.21
C TYR A 228 9.28 -8.91 -15.41
N GLY A 229 9.36 -10.07 -16.03
CA GLY A 229 9.80 -11.27 -15.32
C GLY A 229 10.39 -12.34 -16.20
N VAL A 230 10.97 -13.31 -15.52
CA VAL A 230 11.39 -14.58 -16.11
C VAL A 230 10.85 -15.74 -15.30
N LYS A 231 10.76 -16.89 -15.97
CA LYS A 231 10.56 -18.21 -15.39
C LYS A 231 11.81 -19.04 -15.61
N ILE A 232 12.31 -19.67 -14.55
CA ILE A 232 13.41 -20.64 -14.58
C ILE A 232 12.83 -22.04 -14.42
N ASP A 233 13.00 -22.88 -15.44
CA ASP A 233 12.80 -24.33 -15.34
C ASP A 233 13.98 -24.94 -14.58
N LYS A 234 13.75 -25.34 -13.33
CA LYS A 234 14.80 -25.87 -12.46
C LYS A 234 15.32 -27.25 -12.86
N ASN A 235 14.62 -27.97 -13.75
CA ASN A 235 15.06 -29.27 -14.25
C ASN A 235 15.92 -29.14 -15.52
N ASN A 236 15.94 -27.97 -16.14
CA ASN A 236 16.77 -27.70 -17.30
C ASN A 236 18.13 -27.15 -16.85
N SER A 237 19.18 -27.94 -17.08
CA SER A 237 20.54 -27.55 -16.71
C SER A 237 21.17 -26.53 -17.65
N ASN A 238 20.59 -26.26 -18.83
CA ASN A 238 21.14 -25.29 -19.78
C ASN A 238 20.81 -23.85 -19.35
N PRO A 239 21.83 -23.00 -19.10
CA PRO A 239 21.65 -21.67 -18.51
C PRO A 239 20.82 -20.68 -19.34
N LEU A 240 20.75 -20.89 -20.65
CA LEU A 240 20.02 -20.01 -21.58
C LEU A 240 18.58 -20.49 -21.80
N THR A 241 18.40 -21.79 -22.04
CA THR A 241 17.08 -22.35 -22.35
C THR A 241 16.24 -22.66 -21.12
N ALA A 242 16.85 -22.75 -19.93
CA ALA A 242 16.11 -22.88 -18.67
C ALA A 242 15.29 -21.62 -18.35
N VAL A 243 15.71 -20.46 -18.86
CA VAL A 243 15.05 -19.18 -18.59
C VAL A 243 14.10 -18.84 -19.73
N THR A 244 12.89 -18.39 -19.42
CA THR A 244 11.87 -17.91 -20.38
C THR A 244 11.28 -16.60 -19.89
N TYR A 245 10.94 -15.67 -20.80
CA TYR A 245 10.29 -14.42 -20.41
C TYR A 245 8.82 -14.63 -20.03
N THR A 246 8.35 -13.84 -19.06
CA THR A 246 6.96 -13.84 -18.59
C THR A 246 6.41 -12.42 -18.51
N ASP A 247 5.08 -12.32 -18.32
CA ASP A 247 4.39 -11.04 -18.12
C ASP A 247 4.67 -10.06 -19.28
N ASP A 248 4.94 -8.78 -19.03
CA ASP A 248 5.25 -7.79 -20.07
C ASP A 248 6.61 -7.98 -20.75
N ALA A 249 7.43 -8.94 -20.31
CA ALA A 249 8.67 -9.31 -20.99
C ALA A 249 8.44 -10.30 -22.15
N VAL A 250 7.25 -10.90 -22.28
CA VAL A 250 6.95 -11.84 -23.38
C VAL A 250 7.12 -11.14 -24.73
N GLY A 251 7.91 -11.76 -25.61
CA GLY A 251 8.24 -11.21 -26.93
C GLY A 251 9.41 -10.23 -26.95
N MET A 252 9.95 -9.84 -25.80
CA MET A 252 11.20 -9.06 -25.74
C MET A 252 12.40 -9.93 -26.12
N ALA A 253 13.41 -9.30 -26.75
CA ALA A 253 14.71 -9.93 -26.99
C ALA A 253 15.63 -9.74 -25.77
N PRO A 254 16.43 -10.75 -25.39
CA PRO A 254 17.52 -10.56 -24.44
C PRO A 254 18.47 -9.46 -24.88
N ALA A 255 19.07 -8.75 -23.93
CA ALA A 255 20.12 -7.80 -24.26
C ALA A 255 21.30 -8.50 -24.96
N PRO A 256 21.93 -7.87 -25.98
CA PRO A 256 23.03 -8.48 -26.72
C PRO A 256 24.23 -8.79 -25.83
N ALA A 257 24.97 -9.84 -26.19
CA ALA A 257 26.26 -10.16 -25.57
C ALA A 257 27.22 -8.98 -25.67
N GLY A 258 28.03 -8.74 -24.63
CA GLY A 258 28.98 -7.62 -24.60
C GLY A 258 28.41 -6.27 -24.17
N GLY A 259 27.08 -6.14 -24.03
CA GLY A 259 26.45 -4.93 -23.48
C GLY A 259 26.02 -3.86 -24.49
N SER A 260 25.93 -4.19 -25.78
CA SER A 260 25.43 -3.26 -26.80
C SER A 260 23.99 -2.80 -26.56
N ALA A 261 23.58 -1.75 -27.27
CA ALA A 261 22.23 -1.16 -27.19
C ALA A 261 21.12 -2.21 -27.30
N SER A 262 20.10 -2.06 -26.46
CA SER A 262 19.04 -3.06 -26.28
C SER A 262 17.67 -2.40 -26.15
N GLY A 263 16.61 -3.12 -26.56
CA GLY A 263 15.22 -2.70 -26.28
C GLY A 263 14.96 -2.52 -24.78
N TRP A 264 15.71 -3.24 -23.93
CA TRP A 264 15.68 -3.09 -22.48
C TRP A 264 16.10 -1.70 -21.99
N ASP A 265 16.85 -0.92 -22.77
CA ASP A 265 17.30 0.42 -22.37
C ASP A 265 16.15 1.43 -22.23
N ASN A 266 15.01 1.14 -22.86
CA ASN A 266 13.79 1.95 -22.79
C ASN A 266 12.78 1.45 -21.75
N VAL A 267 13.10 0.35 -21.05
CA VAL A 267 12.21 -0.30 -20.09
C VAL A 267 12.59 0.09 -18.67
N TYR A 268 11.59 0.30 -17.83
CA TYR A 268 11.79 0.52 -16.39
C TYR A 268 12.44 -0.72 -15.74
N PRO A 269 13.41 -0.58 -14.81
CA PRO A 269 14.04 0.67 -14.36
C PRO A 269 15.20 1.16 -15.23
N PHE A 270 15.64 0.38 -16.22
CA PHE A 270 16.87 0.62 -17.00
C PHE A 270 16.90 2.01 -17.67
N ASN A 271 15.75 2.50 -18.13
CA ASN A 271 15.61 3.84 -18.70
C ASN A 271 15.83 4.99 -17.68
N GLN A 272 15.77 4.70 -16.39
CA GLN A 272 15.92 5.66 -15.29
C GLN A 272 17.20 5.48 -14.47
N ILE A 273 17.92 4.36 -14.63
CA ILE A 273 19.22 4.17 -13.99
C ILE A 273 20.23 5.13 -14.63
N ARG A 274 20.99 5.86 -13.80
CA ARG A 274 21.93 6.89 -14.27
C ARG A 274 23.15 7.05 -13.36
N PRO A 275 24.33 7.37 -13.93
CA PRO A 275 25.53 7.69 -13.16
C PRO A 275 25.48 9.14 -12.68
N VAL A 276 25.86 9.37 -11.43
CA VAL A 276 25.80 10.67 -10.76
C VAL A 276 27.03 10.92 -9.90
N ILE A 277 27.33 12.18 -9.64
CA ILE A 277 28.12 12.58 -8.47
C ILE A 277 27.17 12.79 -7.30
N LEU A 278 27.38 12.07 -6.21
CA LEU A 278 26.61 12.19 -4.98
C LEU A 278 27.47 12.79 -3.88
N LYS A 279 26.97 13.83 -3.20
CA LYS A 279 27.63 14.43 -2.04
C LYS A 279 26.61 14.68 -0.95
N ASP A 280 26.88 14.17 0.26
CA ASP A 280 26.04 14.35 1.44
C ASP A 280 24.56 13.99 1.18
N GLY A 281 24.33 12.89 0.45
CA GLY A 281 23.01 12.40 0.08
C GLY A 281 22.27 13.19 -1.00
N LYS A 282 22.93 14.15 -1.67
CA LYS A 282 22.36 14.94 -2.76
C LYS A 282 23.11 14.72 -4.06
N VAL A 283 22.36 14.60 -5.15
CA VAL A 283 22.93 14.55 -6.51
C VAL A 283 23.49 15.93 -6.85
N VAL A 284 24.80 15.97 -7.11
CA VAL A 284 25.51 17.18 -7.57
C VAL A 284 25.33 17.36 -9.07
N GLY A 285 25.34 16.26 -9.84
CA GLY A 285 25.10 16.28 -11.27
C GLY A 285 25.12 14.88 -11.88
N GLU A 286 24.47 14.75 -13.04
CA GLU A 286 24.41 13.51 -13.81
C GLU A 286 25.57 13.42 -14.81
N LEU A 287 26.25 12.27 -14.80
CA LEU A 287 27.36 11.96 -15.69
C LEU A 287 26.86 11.37 -17.01
N ARG A 288 27.67 11.43 -18.06
CA ARG A 288 27.34 10.74 -19.32
C ARG A 288 27.48 9.23 -19.14
N LYS A 289 26.48 8.47 -19.57
CA LYS A 289 26.45 7.00 -19.47
C LYS A 289 27.66 6.29 -20.14
N ASN A 290 28.27 6.92 -21.13
CA ASN A 290 29.42 6.40 -21.89
C ASN A 290 30.74 7.13 -21.63
N ASP A 291 30.75 8.16 -20.78
CA ASP A 291 31.95 8.93 -20.44
C ASP A 291 31.78 9.54 -19.05
N PHE A 292 32.20 8.79 -18.01
CA PHE A 292 32.03 9.23 -16.62
C PHE A 292 32.90 10.45 -16.28
N SER A 293 33.85 10.84 -17.13
CA SER A 293 34.67 12.04 -16.92
C SER A 293 33.92 13.35 -17.24
N LYS A 294 32.67 13.28 -17.71
CA LYS A 294 31.87 14.45 -18.10
C LYS A 294 30.45 14.38 -17.55
N PHE A 295 29.94 15.55 -17.17
CA PHE A 295 28.51 15.77 -16.97
C PHE A 295 27.74 15.74 -18.30
N LEU A 296 26.41 15.60 -18.25
CA LEU A 296 25.56 15.59 -19.45
C LEU A 296 25.81 16.81 -20.37
N ASN A 297 25.93 18.01 -19.79
CA ASN A 297 26.23 19.25 -20.50
C ASN A 297 27.63 19.29 -21.16
N GLY A 298 28.48 18.29 -20.91
CA GLY A 298 29.82 18.15 -21.49
C GLY A 298 30.95 18.76 -20.68
N SER A 299 30.67 19.45 -19.57
CA SER A 299 31.73 19.93 -18.68
C SER A 299 32.41 18.75 -17.96
N VAL A 300 33.69 18.94 -17.63
CA VAL A 300 34.49 17.94 -16.90
C VAL A 300 33.87 17.68 -15.52
N ALA A 301 33.82 16.42 -15.11
CA ALA A 301 33.42 15.98 -13.79
C ALA A 301 34.63 15.54 -12.97
N ASP A 302 34.72 15.98 -11.72
CA ASP A 302 35.73 15.49 -10.77
C ASP A 302 35.29 14.13 -10.22
N ILE A 303 35.88 13.07 -10.79
CA ILE A 303 35.62 11.68 -10.44
C ILE A 303 36.76 11.03 -9.64
N THR A 304 37.84 11.77 -9.35
CA THR A 304 39.07 11.20 -8.79
C THR A 304 39.48 11.79 -7.44
N SER A 305 39.12 13.05 -7.14
CA SER A 305 39.61 13.71 -5.93
C SER A 305 38.74 13.41 -4.70
N GLY A 306 37.45 13.18 -4.91
CA GLY A 306 36.45 13.03 -3.84
C GLY A 306 35.95 14.35 -3.26
N ASN A 307 36.43 15.51 -3.72
CA ASN A 307 35.97 16.83 -3.28
C ASN A 307 34.55 17.14 -3.78
N ALA A 308 34.25 16.77 -5.02
CA ALA A 308 32.93 16.95 -5.63
C ALA A 308 31.89 15.96 -5.08
N GLY A 309 32.32 14.84 -4.48
CA GLY A 309 31.47 13.76 -4.01
C GLY A 309 31.99 12.41 -4.48
N ASP A 310 31.12 11.41 -4.45
CA ASP A 310 31.38 10.04 -4.89
C ASP A 310 30.68 9.75 -6.21
N VAL A 311 31.32 8.96 -7.07
CA VAL A 311 30.71 8.49 -8.31
C VAL A 311 29.80 7.31 -8.00
N MET A 312 28.50 7.51 -8.15
CA MET A 312 27.48 6.53 -7.82
C MET A 312 26.56 6.27 -9.00
N ILE A 313 25.87 5.15 -8.98
CA ILE A 313 24.77 4.82 -9.89
C ILE A 313 23.48 4.94 -9.11
N GLU A 314 22.60 5.83 -9.55
CA GLU A 314 21.25 6.03 -9.01
C GLU A 314 20.30 4.98 -9.57
N PHE A 315 19.62 4.23 -8.70
CA PHE A 315 18.59 3.25 -9.07
C PHE A 315 17.22 3.68 -8.52
N PRO A 316 16.17 3.76 -9.36
CA PRO A 316 14.81 4.01 -8.88
C PRO A 316 14.26 2.80 -8.11
N LYS A 317 13.26 3.03 -7.25
CA LYS A 317 12.61 2.01 -6.42
C LYS A 317 11.89 0.95 -7.23
N ILE A 318 12.41 -0.27 -7.22
CA ILE A 318 11.72 -1.43 -7.79
C ILE A 318 11.08 -2.30 -6.70
N TRP A 319 9.99 -2.96 -7.07
CA TRP A 319 9.36 -4.00 -6.28
C TRP A 319 9.57 -5.34 -6.97
N TRP A 320 9.93 -6.39 -6.24
CA TRP A 320 10.12 -7.73 -6.80
C TRP A 320 9.37 -8.81 -6.03
N LYS A 321 9.13 -9.93 -6.71
CA LYS A 321 8.53 -11.14 -6.16
C LYS A 321 9.23 -12.37 -6.75
N PHE A 322 9.47 -13.36 -5.89
CA PHE A 322 9.83 -14.72 -6.30
C PHE A 322 8.65 -15.63 -5.98
N GLU A 323 8.32 -16.53 -6.91
CA GLU A 323 7.19 -17.45 -6.74
C GLU A 323 7.52 -18.80 -7.39
N THR A 324 7.42 -19.88 -6.63
CA THR A 324 7.59 -21.24 -7.18
C THR A 324 6.22 -21.82 -7.47
N ILE A 325 6.00 -22.23 -8.73
CA ILE A 325 4.78 -22.91 -9.17
C ILE A 325 5.22 -24.25 -9.79
N GLY A 326 4.92 -25.36 -9.11
CA GLY A 326 5.46 -26.66 -9.49
C GLY A 326 7.00 -26.66 -9.41
N THR A 327 7.67 -26.99 -10.51
CA THR A 327 9.14 -26.99 -10.63
C THR A 327 9.70 -25.65 -11.12
N ASP A 328 8.84 -24.73 -11.56
CA ASP A 328 9.26 -23.47 -12.16
C ASP A 328 9.38 -22.37 -11.10
N LEU A 329 10.48 -21.61 -11.17
CA LEU A 329 10.68 -20.41 -10.35
C LEU A 329 10.45 -19.15 -11.19
N PHE A 330 9.46 -18.36 -10.79
CA PHE A 330 9.17 -17.05 -11.37
C PHE A 330 9.89 -15.96 -10.57
N ILE A 331 10.56 -15.06 -11.29
CA ILE A 331 11.25 -13.89 -10.72
C ILE A 331 10.77 -12.68 -11.50
N LYS A 332 10.10 -11.76 -10.79
CA LYS A 332 9.40 -10.64 -11.40
C LYS A 332 9.76 -9.34 -10.70
N TYR A 333 9.74 -8.24 -11.44
CA TYR A 333 9.81 -6.89 -10.89
C TYR A 333 8.79 -5.95 -11.55
N THR A 334 8.49 -4.85 -10.86
CA THR A 334 7.61 -3.76 -11.29
C THR A 334 8.00 -2.45 -10.57
N ASP A 335 7.36 -1.34 -10.93
CA ASP A 335 7.55 -0.01 -10.32
C ASP A 335 6.69 0.24 -9.07
N LYS A 336 5.75 -0.66 -8.75
CA LYS A 336 4.80 -0.49 -7.65
C LYS A 336 4.54 -1.75 -6.85
N GLN A 337 4.18 -1.62 -5.57
CA GLN A 337 3.74 -2.76 -4.79
C GLN A 337 2.37 -3.24 -5.27
N ILE A 338 2.26 -4.49 -5.72
CA ILE A 338 0.99 -5.10 -6.13
C ILE A 338 0.21 -5.63 -4.93
N ASP A 339 0.92 -6.33 -4.04
CA ASP A 339 0.42 -6.88 -2.80
C ASP A 339 1.59 -7.08 -1.81
N SER A 340 1.31 -7.57 -0.61
CA SER A 340 2.30 -7.71 0.47
C SER A 340 3.42 -8.71 0.17
N SER A 341 3.27 -9.58 -0.84
CA SER A 341 4.31 -10.52 -1.28
C SER A 341 5.39 -9.85 -2.15
N TRP A 342 5.11 -8.67 -2.70
CA TRP A 342 6.09 -7.85 -3.43
C TRP A 342 6.89 -6.99 -2.46
N LYS A 343 8.21 -6.97 -2.65
CA LYS A 343 9.17 -6.34 -1.73
C LYS A 343 10.11 -5.37 -2.46
N CYS A 344 10.45 -4.25 -1.82
CA CYS A 344 11.41 -3.26 -2.31
C CYS A 344 12.64 -3.15 -1.39
N LEU A 345 13.12 -4.26 -0.84
CA LEU A 345 14.06 -4.27 0.30
C LEU A 345 15.44 -3.65 -0.01
N ALA A 346 15.79 -3.46 -1.28
CA ALA A 346 16.99 -2.72 -1.68
C ALA A 346 16.84 -1.22 -1.40
N HIS A 347 15.61 -0.75 -1.37
CA HIS A 347 15.18 0.63 -1.17
C HIS A 347 14.57 0.83 0.23
N THR A 348 14.74 -0.12 1.15
CA THR A 348 14.23 -0.01 2.51
C THR A 348 15.40 0.11 3.49
N LYS A 349 15.32 1.03 4.44
CA LYS A 349 16.24 1.14 5.57
C LYS A 349 15.45 1.27 6.87
N GLY A 350 15.51 0.25 7.72
CA GLY A 350 14.62 0.14 8.86
C GLY A 350 13.17 0.04 8.38
N ASN A 351 12.34 0.98 8.82
CA ASN A 351 10.93 1.09 8.40
C ASN A 351 10.70 2.13 7.29
N GLU A 352 11.77 2.76 6.78
CA GLU A 352 11.66 3.78 5.75
C GLU A 352 11.95 3.23 4.36
N GLU A 353 11.04 3.48 3.42
CA GLU A 353 11.29 3.25 2.00
C GLU A 353 11.85 4.51 1.32
N LYS A 354 12.73 4.29 0.35
CA LYS A 354 13.46 5.32 -0.38
C LYS A 354 13.09 5.24 -1.84
N GLU A 355 12.77 6.36 -2.47
CA GLU A 355 12.45 6.38 -3.91
C GLU A 355 13.65 6.04 -4.79
N LYS A 356 14.86 6.24 -4.26
CA LYS A 356 16.13 6.04 -4.97
C LYS A 356 17.19 5.54 -4.01
N ILE A 357 18.09 4.71 -4.51
CA ILE A 357 19.34 4.34 -3.84
C ILE A 357 20.51 4.61 -4.76
N TYR A 358 21.70 4.63 -4.17
CA TYR A 358 22.93 4.91 -4.91
C TYR A 358 23.96 3.83 -4.59
N ILE A 359 24.46 3.17 -5.63
CA ILE A 359 25.50 2.13 -5.51
C ILE A 359 26.78 2.68 -6.14
N GLY A 360 27.90 2.60 -5.43
CA GLY A 360 29.20 3.08 -5.91
C GLY A 360 29.54 2.48 -7.26
N ALA A 361 29.87 3.33 -8.24
CA ALA A 361 30.28 2.90 -9.56
C ALA A 361 31.55 2.04 -9.53
N TYR A 362 32.43 2.24 -8.56
CA TYR A 362 33.71 1.56 -8.47
C TYR A 362 33.86 0.73 -7.19
N LEU A 363 34.81 -0.20 -7.21
CA LEU A 363 35.33 -0.82 -5.99
C LEU A 363 35.92 0.27 -5.07
N GLY A 364 35.77 0.07 -3.76
CA GLY A 364 35.98 1.12 -2.77
C GLY A 364 37.44 1.48 -2.50
N TYR A 365 37.69 2.76 -2.27
CA TYR A 365 38.99 3.31 -1.88
C TYR A 365 38.88 4.06 -0.56
N LEU A 366 39.76 3.78 0.40
CA LEU A 366 39.82 4.52 1.67
C LEU A 366 40.55 5.85 1.47
N ALA A 367 39.83 6.96 1.61
CA ALA A 367 40.37 8.30 1.67
C ALA A 367 39.99 8.95 3.00
N SER A 368 40.97 9.32 3.82
CA SER A 368 40.75 9.95 5.13
C SER A 368 39.72 9.21 6.00
N SER A 369 39.89 7.89 6.13
CA SER A 369 39.00 6.98 6.88
C SER A 369 37.57 6.84 6.34
N LYS A 370 37.30 7.33 5.13
CA LYS A 370 36.03 7.18 4.43
C LYS A 370 36.18 6.21 3.27
N LEU A 371 35.25 5.26 3.13
CA LEU A 371 35.13 4.42 1.94
C LEU A 371 34.53 5.24 0.81
N ARG A 372 35.27 5.46 -0.27
CA ARG A 372 34.86 6.31 -1.40
C ARG A 372 34.70 5.49 -2.67
N SER A 373 33.85 5.98 -3.58
CA SER A 373 33.70 5.45 -4.94
C SER A 373 34.28 6.44 -5.93
N LEU A 374 35.55 6.24 -6.31
CA LEU A 374 36.35 7.15 -7.14
C LEU A 374 37.09 6.38 -8.23
N SER A 375 37.29 7.04 -9.36
CA SER A 375 38.12 6.57 -10.46
C SER A 375 39.60 6.81 -10.18
N ASP A 376 40.47 6.05 -10.88
CA ASP A 376 41.93 6.17 -10.82
C ASP A 376 42.46 5.95 -9.39
N LYS A 377 41.88 4.97 -8.70
CA LYS A 377 42.28 4.54 -7.37
C LYS A 377 42.58 3.06 -7.35
N GLN A 378 43.60 2.68 -6.59
CA GLN A 378 43.79 1.29 -6.21
C GLN A 378 42.69 0.92 -5.18
N PRO A 379 41.85 -0.09 -5.44
CA PRO A 379 40.86 -0.54 -4.46
C PRO A 379 41.55 -0.89 -3.14
N THR A 380 41.00 -0.42 -2.02
CA THR A 380 41.52 -0.79 -0.72
C THR A 380 41.07 -2.21 -0.38
N THR A 381 42.00 -3.09 -0.05
CA THR A 381 41.73 -4.49 0.32
C THR A 381 42.30 -4.80 1.70
N ALA A 382 42.27 -6.07 2.13
CA ALA A 382 42.81 -6.53 3.40
C ALA A 382 42.23 -5.80 4.62
N GLN A 383 40.91 -5.60 4.61
CA GLN A 383 40.15 -5.08 5.75
C GLN A 383 38.98 -6.02 6.07
N THR A 384 38.60 -6.06 7.34
CA THR A 384 37.41 -6.80 7.79
C THR A 384 36.14 -6.13 7.31
N ILE A 385 35.03 -6.88 7.27
CA ILE A 385 33.71 -6.33 6.96
C ILE A 385 33.35 -5.18 7.92
N GLY A 386 33.64 -5.32 9.22
CA GLY A 386 33.37 -4.28 10.22
C GLY A 386 34.19 -3.00 10.01
N SER A 387 35.44 -3.12 9.56
CA SER A 387 36.29 -1.96 9.22
C SER A 387 35.75 -1.21 8.00
N PHE A 388 35.34 -1.95 6.96
CA PHE A 388 34.72 -1.33 5.78
C PHE A 388 33.35 -0.71 6.07
N ARG A 389 32.51 -1.36 6.88
CA ARG A 389 31.24 -0.81 7.36
C ARG A 389 31.44 0.53 8.06
N THR A 390 32.37 0.58 9.01
CA THR A 390 32.73 1.80 9.75
C THR A 390 33.20 2.90 8.79
N SER A 391 34.08 2.55 7.84
CA SER A 391 34.60 3.48 6.85
C SER A 391 33.51 4.00 5.90
N ALA A 392 32.52 3.17 5.53
CA ALA A 392 31.38 3.60 4.73
C ALA A 392 30.52 4.60 5.51
N GLN A 393 30.21 4.32 6.78
CA GLN A 393 29.42 5.18 7.67
C GLN A 393 30.10 6.52 7.97
N ASN A 394 31.43 6.59 7.95
CA ASN A 394 32.18 7.85 8.09
C ASN A 394 31.89 8.86 6.97
N ASN A 395 31.27 8.46 5.86
CA ASN A 395 30.78 9.40 4.85
C ASN A 395 29.57 10.22 5.35
N GLY A 396 28.81 9.70 6.31
CA GLY A 396 27.68 10.37 6.93
C GLY A 396 26.47 9.46 7.07
N ASN A 397 25.37 10.02 7.56
CA ASN A 397 24.10 9.29 7.67
C ASN A 397 23.69 8.72 6.31
N ASN A 398 23.05 7.56 6.34
CA ASN A 398 22.58 6.82 5.15
C ASN A 398 23.64 6.17 4.28
N TYR A 399 24.92 6.52 4.46
CA TYR A 399 26.01 5.76 3.85
C TYR A 399 26.22 4.41 4.56
N GLN A 400 26.44 3.39 3.75
CA GLN A 400 26.70 2.02 4.18
C GLN A 400 27.54 1.30 3.15
N GLN A 401 28.02 0.12 3.53
CA GLN A 401 28.58 -0.82 2.58
C GLN A 401 27.47 -1.46 1.73
N MET A 402 27.82 -1.99 0.55
CA MET A 402 26.95 -2.82 -0.29
C MET A 402 26.23 -3.89 0.53
N GLY A 403 24.90 -3.74 0.65
CA GLY A 403 24.05 -4.68 1.36
C GLY A 403 23.53 -5.78 0.46
N TYR A 404 23.10 -6.87 1.09
CA TYR A 404 22.56 -8.05 0.42
C TYR A 404 21.36 -7.73 -0.49
N PHE A 405 20.44 -6.87 -0.06
CA PHE A 405 19.27 -6.55 -0.90
C PHE A 405 19.61 -5.70 -2.12
N GLN A 406 20.63 -4.83 -2.04
CA GLN A 406 21.11 -4.12 -3.23
C GLN A 406 21.77 -5.09 -4.21
N LEU A 407 22.48 -6.10 -3.72
CA LEU A 407 22.99 -7.18 -4.57
C LEU A 407 21.84 -7.95 -5.22
N LEU A 408 20.86 -8.40 -4.43
CA LEU A 408 19.70 -9.16 -4.94
C LEU A 408 18.97 -8.39 -6.04
N MET A 409 18.77 -7.08 -5.87
CA MET A 409 18.21 -6.20 -6.90
C MET A 409 19.01 -6.27 -8.20
N LEU A 410 20.35 -6.12 -8.14
CA LEU A 410 21.20 -6.18 -9.33
C LEU A 410 21.15 -7.56 -10.00
N GLN A 411 21.07 -8.64 -9.23
CA GLN A 411 20.95 -10.01 -9.76
C GLN A 411 19.62 -10.22 -10.50
N ILE A 412 18.51 -9.71 -9.95
CA ILE A 412 17.19 -9.73 -10.60
C ILE A 412 17.24 -8.95 -11.92
N LEU A 413 17.78 -7.73 -11.89
CA LEU A 413 17.87 -6.88 -13.08
C LEU A 413 18.77 -7.50 -14.15
N TYR A 414 19.89 -8.12 -13.76
CA TYR A 414 20.75 -8.84 -14.68
C TYR A 414 19.99 -10.00 -15.35
N LEU A 415 19.34 -10.83 -14.54
CA LEU A 415 18.64 -12.02 -15.02
C LEU A 415 17.52 -11.67 -16.00
N VAL A 416 16.69 -10.67 -15.70
CA VAL A 416 15.62 -10.25 -16.60
C VAL A 416 16.19 -9.60 -17.87
N ARG A 417 17.23 -8.77 -17.76
CA ARG A 417 17.82 -8.12 -18.93
C ARG A 417 18.44 -9.12 -19.92
N TYR A 418 19.17 -10.12 -19.43
CA TYR A 418 19.94 -11.05 -20.26
C TYR A 418 19.28 -12.41 -20.47
N LYS A 419 18.22 -12.75 -19.72
CA LYS A 419 17.49 -14.01 -19.81
C LYS A 419 18.42 -15.24 -19.79
N SER A 420 19.44 -15.18 -18.93
CA SER A 420 20.50 -16.17 -18.90
C SER A 420 21.07 -16.28 -17.50
N LEU A 421 21.32 -17.52 -17.11
CA LEU A 421 22.02 -17.85 -15.87
C LEU A 421 23.55 -17.81 -16.03
N ASP A 422 24.08 -17.68 -17.25
CA ASP A 422 25.51 -17.56 -17.53
C ASP A 422 25.89 -16.09 -17.78
N SER A 423 26.39 -15.44 -16.73
CA SER A 423 26.73 -14.01 -16.76
C SER A 423 27.97 -13.66 -17.57
N GLN A 424 28.97 -14.54 -17.57
CA GLN A 424 30.21 -14.31 -18.29
C GLN A 424 30.04 -14.46 -19.81
N THR A 425 29.17 -15.37 -20.25
CA THR A 425 28.80 -15.47 -21.68
C THR A 425 27.86 -14.34 -22.11
N SER A 426 26.92 -13.94 -21.25
CA SER A 426 25.86 -12.99 -21.63
C SER A 426 26.28 -11.53 -21.60
N LEU A 427 27.18 -11.14 -20.69
CA LEU A 427 27.70 -9.78 -20.64
C LEU A 427 29.19 -9.75 -20.95
N GLY A 428 30.00 -10.53 -20.23
CA GLY A 428 31.43 -10.65 -20.51
C GLY A 428 32.21 -11.20 -19.32
N ARG A 429 33.46 -11.60 -19.54
CA ARG A 429 34.32 -12.20 -18.52
C ARG A 429 34.68 -11.22 -17.41
N GLY A 430 35.06 -9.99 -17.78
CA GLY A 430 35.60 -9.01 -16.84
C GLY A 430 37.01 -9.37 -16.39
N TYR A 431 37.56 -8.67 -15.40
CA TYR A 431 38.95 -8.84 -14.99
C TYR A 431 39.09 -10.09 -14.08
N VAL A 432 39.25 -11.28 -14.66
CA VAL A 432 39.17 -12.58 -13.94
C VAL A 432 40.19 -13.65 -14.36
N ASP A 433 40.87 -13.50 -15.51
CA ASP A 433 41.75 -14.56 -16.06
C ASP A 433 43.21 -14.10 -16.11
N GLY A 434 44.13 -14.83 -15.47
CA GLY A 434 45.58 -14.66 -15.66
C GLY A 434 46.20 -13.38 -15.08
N ASN A 435 45.44 -12.59 -14.31
CA ASN A 435 45.93 -11.37 -13.66
C ASN A 435 46.63 -11.67 -12.32
N SER A 436 47.54 -10.78 -11.89
CA SER A 436 48.34 -10.97 -10.66
C SER A 436 47.90 -10.11 -9.46
N SER A 437 47.09 -9.08 -9.69
CA SER A 437 46.66 -8.13 -8.66
C SER A 437 45.41 -7.36 -9.12
N ALA A 438 44.75 -6.70 -8.16
CA ALA A 438 43.64 -5.81 -8.46
C ALA A 438 44.06 -4.67 -9.40
N ALA A 439 43.23 -4.39 -10.39
CA ALA A 439 43.36 -3.24 -11.28
C ALA A 439 42.86 -1.96 -10.60
N MET A 440 43.44 -0.82 -10.99
CA MET A 440 42.91 0.50 -10.61
C MET A 440 41.49 0.70 -11.17
N THR A 441 40.66 1.41 -10.42
CA THR A 441 39.29 1.76 -10.84
C THR A 441 39.29 2.74 -12.01
N GLY A 442 38.21 2.74 -12.80
CA GLY A 442 37.98 3.66 -13.91
C GLY A 442 38.45 3.16 -15.28
N GLY A 443 38.90 1.90 -15.39
CA GLY A 443 39.29 1.29 -16.66
C GLY A 443 38.17 1.25 -17.70
N ALA A 444 36.91 1.34 -17.26
CA ALA A 444 35.71 1.35 -18.09
C ALA A 444 35.00 2.73 -18.16
N ASN A 445 35.64 3.82 -17.75
CA ASN A 445 35.03 5.18 -17.77
C ASN A 445 34.48 5.58 -19.14
N LEU A 446 35.21 5.26 -20.20
CA LEU A 446 34.89 5.59 -21.59
C LEU A 446 34.15 4.47 -22.33
N ARG A 447 33.54 3.55 -21.58
CA ARG A 447 32.78 2.42 -22.13
C ARG A 447 31.27 2.63 -21.95
N GLU A 448 30.48 1.88 -22.70
CA GLU A 448 29.01 1.89 -22.62
C GLU A 448 28.51 1.52 -21.22
N PHE A 449 27.28 1.90 -20.89
CA PHE A 449 26.69 1.71 -19.56
C PHE A 449 26.57 0.22 -19.16
N TYR A 450 26.36 -0.61 -20.17
CA TYR A 450 26.60 -2.05 -20.11
C TYR A 450 27.79 -2.32 -20.99
N TYR A 451 28.79 -2.99 -20.46
CA TYR A 451 29.99 -3.28 -21.22
C TYR A 451 30.59 -4.56 -20.68
N GLY A 452 30.83 -5.52 -21.56
CA GLY A 452 31.63 -6.67 -21.23
C GLY A 452 32.71 -6.90 -22.26
N GLU A 453 33.74 -7.55 -21.77
CA GLU A 453 34.94 -7.89 -22.50
C GLU A 453 35.18 -9.38 -22.32
N THR A 454 35.76 -10.05 -23.32
CA THR A 454 35.84 -11.52 -23.35
C THR A 454 37.23 -12.07 -23.03
N THR A 455 38.22 -11.20 -22.81
CA THR A 455 39.63 -11.59 -22.62
C THR A 455 39.95 -12.01 -21.20
N GLY A 456 39.17 -11.57 -20.21
CA GLY A 456 39.47 -11.84 -18.80
C GLY A 456 40.42 -10.82 -18.16
N ASN A 457 40.86 -9.81 -18.91
CA ASN A 457 41.96 -8.90 -18.55
C ASN A 457 41.53 -7.44 -18.42
N ARG A 458 40.24 -7.13 -18.51
CA ARG A 458 39.73 -5.75 -18.42
C ARG A 458 38.46 -5.66 -17.59
N GLN A 459 38.24 -4.52 -16.96
CA GLN A 459 37.03 -4.27 -16.19
C GLN A 459 35.77 -4.35 -17.06
N MET A 460 34.67 -4.81 -16.47
CA MET A 460 33.33 -4.87 -17.08
C MET A 460 32.37 -3.89 -16.38
N LYS A 461 31.24 -3.55 -17.01
CA LYS A 461 30.17 -2.75 -16.41
C LYS A 461 28.80 -3.40 -16.55
N PHE A 462 28.08 -3.48 -15.44
CA PHE A 462 26.65 -3.76 -15.42
C PHE A 462 25.90 -2.56 -14.86
N ALA A 463 25.03 -1.96 -15.68
CA ALA A 463 24.26 -0.76 -15.31
C ALA A 463 25.14 0.38 -14.75
N GLY A 464 26.31 0.59 -15.36
CA GLY A 464 27.28 1.62 -14.96
C GLY A 464 28.18 1.24 -13.79
N ILE A 465 27.91 0.13 -13.09
CA ILE A 465 28.75 -0.38 -12.02
C ILE A 465 29.94 -1.13 -12.64
N GLU A 466 31.13 -0.55 -12.50
CA GLU A 466 32.40 -1.18 -12.86
C GLU A 466 32.75 -2.30 -11.88
N ASP A 467 33.27 -3.39 -12.43
CA ASP A 467 33.64 -4.60 -11.70
C ASP A 467 32.46 -5.10 -10.84
N PHE A 468 31.28 -5.18 -11.47
CA PHE A 468 30.13 -5.84 -10.83
C PHE A 468 30.52 -7.28 -10.48
N TRP A 469 31.32 -7.93 -11.32
CA TRP A 469 32.16 -9.06 -10.93
C TRP A 469 33.58 -8.89 -11.47
N GLY A 470 34.51 -9.68 -10.93
CA GLY A 470 35.92 -9.61 -11.26
C GLY A 470 36.65 -8.49 -10.51
N ASN A 471 37.92 -8.32 -10.86
CA ASN A 471 38.87 -7.46 -10.17
C ASN A 471 39.09 -7.88 -8.72
N SER A 472 38.23 -7.51 -7.77
CA SER A 472 38.31 -7.99 -6.39
C SER A 472 36.98 -8.58 -5.95
N HIS A 473 37.02 -9.54 -5.03
CA HIS A 473 35.85 -9.82 -4.23
C HIS A 473 35.45 -8.58 -3.46
N TYR A 474 34.16 -8.40 -3.21
CA TYR A 474 33.73 -7.41 -2.22
C TYR A 474 32.78 -8.01 -1.21
N TRP A 475 33.00 -7.61 0.03
CA TRP A 475 32.13 -7.91 1.16
C TRP A 475 30.70 -7.43 0.91
N ILE A 476 29.73 -8.28 1.26
CA ILE A 476 28.30 -7.99 1.26
C ILE A 476 27.82 -7.97 2.70
N ASP A 477 27.10 -6.93 3.07
CA ASP A 477 26.61 -6.76 4.44
C ASP A 477 25.11 -7.11 4.56
N GLY A 478 24.62 -7.28 5.79
CA GLY A 478 23.20 -7.53 6.04
C GLY A 478 22.73 -8.98 5.79
N LEU A 479 23.64 -9.92 5.57
CA LEU A 479 23.38 -11.37 5.51
C LEU A 479 24.41 -12.10 6.36
N VAL A 480 23.94 -12.98 7.27
CA VAL A 480 24.78 -13.84 8.12
C VAL A 480 24.14 -15.22 8.19
N THR A 481 24.94 -16.28 8.25
CA THR A 481 24.45 -17.61 8.67
C THR A 481 24.80 -17.85 10.13
N ASP A 482 23.86 -18.39 10.92
CA ASP A 482 24.17 -18.80 12.30
C ASP A 482 24.86 -20.18 12.36
N ILE A 483 25.08 -20.69 13.59
CA ILE A 483 25.71 -22.01 13.81
C ILE A 483 24.94 -23.17 13.18
N ASN A 484 23.63 -22.99 12.95
CA ASN A 484 22.74 -23.97 12.33
C ASN A 484 22.52 -23.69 10.84
N ARG A 485 23.26 -22.74 10.24
CA ARG A 485 23.04 -22.25 8.86
C ARG A 485 21.65 -21.66 8.65
N ASN A 486 21.02 -21.12 9.69
CA ASN A 486 19.85 -20.27 9.51
C ASN A 486 20.26 -18.97 8.82
N LEU A 487 19.46 -18.52 7.86
CA LEU A 487 19.68 -17.26 7.16
C LEU A 487 19.18 -16.10 8.01
N LEU A 488 20.10 -15.28 8.49
CA LEU A 488 19.79 -14.03 9.18
C LEU A 488 19.99 -12.89 8.19
N ILE A 489 18.91 -12.16 7.87
CA ILE A 489 18.94 -11.11 6.84
C ILE A 489 18.31 -9.82 7.36
N SER A 490 18.93 -8.68 7.07
CA SER A 490 18.42 -7.35 7.41
C SER A 490 18.61 -6.37 6.25
N SER A 491 17.78 -5.31 6.23
CA SER A 491 17.91 -4.16 5.33
C SER A 491 18.62 -2.96 5.98
N SER A 492 18.91 -3.03 7.28
CA SER A 492 19.54 -1.94 8.03
C SER A 492 20.26 -2.42 9.30
N TYR A 493 20.96 -1.49 9.97
CA TYR A 493 21.62 -1.73 11.27
C TYR A 493 22.58 -2.93 11.23
N PHE A 494 23.44 -2.94 10.22
CA PHE A 494 24.26 -4.09 9.95
C PHE A 494 25.32 -4.35 11.02
N ASN A 495 25.55 -5.63 11.32
CA ASN A 495 26.51 -6.16 12.29
C ASN A 495 27.02 -7.55 11.87
N ASP A 496 28.05 -8.04 12.55
CA ASP A 496 28.81 -9.22 12.14
C ASP A 496 28.21 -10.56 12.60
N ASN A 497 27.28 -10.54 13.55
CA ASN A 497 26.71 -11.74 14.16
C ASN A 497 25.23 -11.97 13.82
N GLY A 498 24.62 -11.07 13.04
CA GLY A 498 23.21 -11.14 12.67
C GLY A 498 22.26 -10.82 13.81
N SER A 499 22.71 -10.12 14.86
CA SER A 499 21.84 -9.66 15.94
C SER A 499 20.73 -8.79 15.38
N GLU A 500 19.50 -9.03 15.84
CA GLU A 500 18.26 -8.36 15.41
C GLU A 500 17.87 -8.54 13.93
N TYR A 501 18.62 -9.36 13.18
CA TYR A 501 18.23 -9.70 11.82
C TYR A 501 17.07 -10.70 11.85
N LEU A 502 16.23 -10.67 10.81
CA LEU A 502 15.14 -11.62 10.67
C LEU A 502 15.71 -12.99 10.26
N ASN A 503 15.24 -14.04 10.94
CA ASN A 503 15.62 -15.42 10.66
C ASN A 503 14.67 -16.04 9.63
N TYR A 504 15.21 -16.48 8.49
CA TYR A 504 14.49 -17.09 7.37
C TYR A 504 14.63 -18.62 7.32
N GLY A 505 15.02 -19.23 8.44
CA GLY A 505 15.18 -20.67 8.59
C GLY A 505 16.49 -21.22 8.03
N GLN A 506 16.68 -22.52 8.22
CA GLN A 506 17.90 -23.23 7.84
C GLN A 506 18.04 -23.34 6.33
N ALA A 507 19.12 -22.79 5.78
CA ALA A 507 19.42 -22.85 4.34
C ALA A 507 19.82 -24.25 3.86
N SER A 508 20.54 -24.99 4.71
CA SER A 508 21.10 -26.31 4.37
C SER A 508 21.48 -27.11 5.60
N ALA A 509 21.34 -28.43 5.52
CA ALA A 509 21.77 -29.37 6.55
C ALA A 509 23.31 -29.50 6.65
N SER A 510 24.05 -29.13 5.61
CA SER A 510 25.51 -29.20 5.55
C SER A 510 26.12 -27.97 4.85
N THR A 511 27.44 -27.81 4.97
CA THR A 511 28.17 -26.79 4.19
C THR A 511 28.03 -27.06 2.70
N ILE A 512 27.73 -26.01 1.93
CA ILE A 512 27.64 -26.01 0.48
C ILE A 512 28.90 -25.37 -0.10
N THR A 513 29.48 -26.00 -1.11
CA THR A 513 30.57 -25.45 -1.94
C THR A 513 30.44 -26.00 -3.36
N GLY A 514 30.61 -25.17 -4.37
CA GLY A 514 30.63 -25.61 -5.77
C GLY A 514 29.88 -24.65 -6.70
N TYR A 515 29.71 -25.02 -7.95
CA TYR A 515 28.89 -24.24 -8.89
C TYR A 515 27.42 -24.39 -8.52
N THR A 516 26.71 -23.27 -8.39
CA THR A 516 25.34 -23.28 -7.89
C THR A 516 24.39 -23.92 -8.91
N ASN A 517 23.70 -25.00 -8.53
CA ASN A 517 22.61 -25.57 -9.33
C ASN A 517 21.23 -25.25 -8.77
N GLU A 518 21.11 -25.08 -7.45
CA GLU A 518 19.88 -24.62 -6.82
C GLU A 518 20.14 -23.45 -5.87
N ILE A 519 19.15 -22.56 -5.83
CA ILE A 519 19.08 -21.42 -4.91
C ILE A 519 17.95 -21.59 -3.90
N GLN A 520 17.96 -20.78 -2.85
CA GLN A 520 16.88 -20.71 -1.86
C GLN A 520 15.57 -20.23 -2.48
N GLY A 521 15.62 -19.24 -3.37
CA GLY A 521 14.52 -18.90 -4.30
C GLY A 521 13.29 -18.23 -3.68
N GLY A 522 13.35 -17.80 -2.42
CA GLY A 522 12.30 -16.98 -1.81
C GLY A 522 12.47 -15.50 -2.13
N THR A 523 11.40 -14.68 -2.00
CA THR A 523 11.46 -13.24 -2.31
C THR A 523 12.55 -12.49 -1.53
N VAL A 524 12.90 -12.98 -0.34
CA VAL A 524 13.98 -12.44 0.50
C VAL A 524 15.28 -13.24 0.33
N THR A 525 15.21 -14.58 0.35
CA THR A 525 16.40 -15.45 0.33
C THR A 525 17.05 -15.59 -1.05
N GLY A 526 16.35 -15.20 -2.11
CA GLY A 526 16.89 -14.90 -3.43
C GLY A 526 17.83 -15.97 -3.99
N PHE A 527 18.96 -15.51 -4.52
CA PHE A 527 19.99 -16.34 -5.18
C PHE A 527 21.00 -16.96 -4.22
N ILE A 528 20.74 -16.98 -2.90
CA ILE A 528 21.61 -17.67 -1.95
C ILE A 528 21.66 -19.16 -2.31
N SER A 529 22.85 -19.77 -2.25
CA SER A 529 23.06 -21.16 -2.65
C SER A 529 22.28 -22.14 -1.77
N LYS A 530 21.67 -23.14 -2.42
CA LYS A 530 21.01 -24.29 -1.79
C LYS A 530 21.70 -25.61 -2.15
N SER A 531 22.35 -25.70 -3.32
CA SER A 531 23.25 -26.80 -3.66
C SER A 531 24.33 -26.37 -4.67
N GLY A 532 25.44 -27.10 -4.69
CA GLY A 532 26.68 -26.78 -5.42
C GLY A 532 27.10 -27.82 -6.47
N ASN A 533 26.14 -28.48 -7.12
CA ASN A 533 26.33 -29.58 -8.08
C ASN A 533 26.28 -29.14 -9.56
N GLY A 534 26.35 -27.82 -9.82
CA GLY A 534 26.40 -27.28 -11.18
C GLY A 534 27.79 -27.39 -11.80
N THR A 535 27.98 -26.66 -12.90
CA THR A 535 29.29 -26.49 -13.56
C THR A 535 29.40 -25.06 -14.10
N SER A 536 30.54 -24.70 -14.67
CA SER A 536 30.72 -23.42 -15.39
C SER A 536 29.86 -23.29 -16.66
N SER A 537 29.06 -24.29 -17.01
CA SER A 537 28.19 -24.31 -18.20
C SER A 537 26.79 -24.84 -17.93
N THR A 538 26.45 -25.11 -16.65
CA THR A 538 25.14 -25.61 -16.26
C THR A 538 24.57 -24.83 -15.08
N TYR A 539 23.26 -24.59 -15.11
CA TYR A 539 22.52 -23.80 -14.13
C TYR A 539 23.10 -22.39 -13.96
N TYR A 540 23.47 -21.95 -12.75
CA TYR A 540 23.90 -20.57 -12.49
C TYR A 540 25.31 -20.24 -12.94
N CYS A 541 26.07 -21.22 -13.45
CA CYS A 541 27.42 -21.08 -14.04
C CYS A 541 28.51 -20.45 -13.17
N ASP A 542 28.15 -19.95 -11.98
CA ASP A 542 29.02 -19.26 -11.05
C ASP A 542 29.16 -20.08 -9.76
N ASN A 543 30.28 -19.88 -9.04
CA ASN A 543 30.54 -20.62 -7.81
C ASN A 543 29.81 -20.01 -6.61
N GLY A 544 29.18 -20.84 -5.78
CA GLY A 544 28.53 -20.44 -4.55
C GLY A 544 29.02 -21.25 -3.36
N SER A 545 28.87 -20.68 -2.17
CA SER A 545 29.13 -21.41 -0.93
C SER A 545 28.26 -20.92 0.21
N LEU A 546 27.96 -21.83 1.14
CA LEU A 546 27.23 -21.51 2.36
C LEU A 546 27.75 -22.38 3.50
N LYS A 547 28.27 -21.75 4.55
CA LYS A 547 28.79 -22.39 5.77
C LYS A 547 28.03 -21.85 6.99
N GLU A 548 28.03 -22.57 8.10
CA GLU A 548 27.61 -22.03 9.40
C GLU A 548 28.46 -20.84 9.85
N SER A 549 27.87 -19.94 10.64
CA SER A 549 28.57 -18.81 11.29
C SER A 549 29.40 -17.97 10.32
N ALA A 550 28.85 -17.65 9.15
CA ALA A 550 29.61 -17.10 8.03
C ALA A 550 29.00 -15.83 7.43
N LEU A 551 29.89 -15.03 6.85
CA LEU A 551 29.63 -13.76 6.19
C LEU A 551 29.88 -13.85 4.68
N PRO A 552 29.20 -13.02 3.86
CA PRO A 552 29.27 -13.11 2.41
C PRO A 552 30.31 -12.21 1.76
N ILE A 553 30.93 -12.73 0.71
CA ILE A 553 31.58 -11.94 -0.34
C ILE A 553 30.99 -12.29 -1.71
N PHE A 554 31.18 -11.39 -2.68
CA PHE A 554 30.57 -11.52 -4.01
C PHE A 554 31.58 -11.36 -5.16
N GLY A 555 31.16 -11.78 -6.36
CA GLY A 555 31.68 -11.34 -7.66
C GLY A 555 32.82 -12.19 -8.20
N GLY A 556 33.88 -12.37 -7.42
CA GLY A 556 35.12 -13.00 -7.88
C GLY A 556 36.26 -11.99 -8.00
N ASN A 557 37.47 -12.41 -7.67
CA ASN A 557 38.68 -11.62 -7.85
C ASN A 557 39.31 -11.81 -9.25
N TRP A 558 40.46 -11.19 -9.46
CA TRP A 558 41.23 -11.16 -10.69
C TRP A 558 41.78 -12.52 -11.19
N SER A 559 41.68 -13.56 -10.36
CA SER A 559 42.10 -14.94 -10.68
C SER A 559 40.96 -15.94 -10.57
N ALA A 560 39.72 -15.45 -10.46
CA ALA A 560 38.52 -16.25 -10.28
C ALA A 560 38.21 -17.17 -11.47
N ALA A 561 38.63 -16.81 -12.67
CA ALA A 561 38.27 -17.43 -13.92
C ALA A 561 36.75 -17.69 -14.02
N SER A 562 36.35 -18.89 -14.44
CA SER A 562 34.95 -19.30 -14.61
C SER A 562 34.11 -19.29 -13.32
N ASN A 563 34.72 -19.15 -12.14
CA ASN A 563 33.96 -19.10 -10.89
C ASN A 563 33.29 -17.73 -10.65
N ALA A 564 33.70 -16.67 -11.36
CA ALA A 564 33.15 -15.31 -11.24
C ALA A 564 31.78 -15.15 -11.88
N GLY A 565 31.03 -14.13 -11.48
CA GLY A 565 29.81 -13.74 -12.19
C GLY A 565 28.72 -13.15 -11.32
N ALA A 566 27.58 -12.85 -11.94
CA ALA A 566 26.42 -12.22 -11.35
C ALA A 566 25.79 -13.05 -10.21
N PHE A 567 26.02 -14.36 -10.14
CA PHE A 567 25.47 -15.25 -9.12
C PHE A 567 26.52 -15.79 -8.14
N ARG A 568 27.79 -15.34 -8.22
CA ARG A 568 28.86 -15.78 -7.32
C ARG A 568 28.74 -15.18 -5.91
N LEU A 569 27.90 -15.76 -5.05
CA LEU A 569 27.78 -15.39 -3.64
C LEU A 569 28.41 -16.46 -2.73
N ARG A 570 29.45 -16.09 -1.98
CA ARG A 570 30.16 -16.99 -1.06
C ARG A 570 29.92 -16.58 0.39
N VAL A 571 28.99 -17.26 1.06
CA VAL A 571 28.72 -17.12 2.50
C VAL A 571 29.63 -18.10 3.26
N PHE A 572 30.88 -17.72 3.49
CA PHE A 572 31.91 -18.66 3.99
C PHE A 572 32.92 -18.06 4.97
N PHE A 573 32.92 -16.73 5.13
CA PHE A 573 34.01 -16.01 5.75
C PHE A 573 33.71 -15.64 7.20
N SER A 574 34.75 -15.44 8.00
CA SER A 574 34.65 -14.95 9.38
C SER A 574 34.70 -13.42 9.43
N ALA A 575 34.20 -12.83 10.51
CA ALA A 575 34.24 -11.37 10.71
C ALA A 575 35.67 -10.81 10.82
N SER A 576 36.62 -11.66 11.23
CA SER A 576 38.05 -11.31 11.35
C SER A 576 38.83 -11.45 10.05
N ASP A 577 38.24 -12.01 8.99
CA ASP A 577 38.94 -12.23 7.73
C ASP A 577 39.28 -10.89 7.06
N ALA A 578 40.50 -10.78 6.54
CA ALA A 578 41.03 -9.57 5.91
C ALA A 578 42.01 -9.94 4.78
N TYR A 579 41.48 -10.49 3.68
CA TYR A 579 42.29 -10.96 2.57
C TYR A 579 42.61 -9.85 1.55
N SER A 580 43.77 -9.97 0.89
CA SER A 580 44.30 -8.98 -0.05
C SER A 580 43.48 -8.84 -1.35
N ASP A 581 42.58 -9.77 -1.60
CA ASP A 581 41.69 -9.83 -2.76
C ASP A 581 40.23 -9.50 -2.42
N ILE A 582 39.95 -9.07 -1.18
CA ILE A 582 38.63 -8.64 -0.73
C ILE A 582 38.64 -7.14 -0.43
N THR A 583 37.73 -6.42 -1.08
CA THR A 583 37.44 -4.99 -0.89
C THR A 583 35.99 -4.78 -0.41
N ALA A 584 35.47 -3.57 -0.56
CA ALA A 584 34.08 -3.19 -0.32
C ALA A 584 33.57 -2.28 -1.44
N ARG A 585 32.27 -1.98 -1.43
CA ARG A 585 31.64 -1.01 -2.33
C ARG A 585 30.73 -0.10 -1.50
N LEU A 586 30.77 1.20 -1.77
CA LEU A 586 29.98 2.21 -1.08
C LEU A 586 28.52 2.18 -1.57
N CYS A 587 27.56 2.35 -0.67
CA CYS A 587 26.15 2.56 -0.96
C CYS A 587 25.58 3.72 -0.14
N TYR A 588 24.52 4.34 -0.67
CA TYR A 588 23.66 5.27 0.04
C TYR A 588 22.21 4.83 -0.10
N VAL A 589 21.53 4.65 1.04
CA VAL A 589 20.12 4.21 1.13
C VAL A 589 19.36 5.15 2.04
#